data_AF-A0A151E404-F1
#
_entry.id   AF-A0A151E404-F1
#
_cell.length_a   1.000
_cell.length_b   1.000
_cell.length_c   1.000
_cell.angle_alpha   90.00
_cell.angle_beta   90.00
_cell.angle_gamma   90.00
#
_symmetry.space_group_name_H-M   'P 1'
#
loop_
_entity.id
_entity.type
_entity.pdbx_description
1 polymer ?
#
loop_
_entity_poly.entity_id
_entity_poly.type
_entity_poly.pdbx_seq_one_letter_code
_entity_poly.pdbx_strand_id
1 'polypeptide(L)' 'MHMMIKDDVNKKFPGEWLLLFNDEIVDHSINIEDILKTCEEKYPSNKFPDDDIKISKVLDGTLREF' A
#
# COMPACT_ATOMS: atom_id res chain seq x y z
N MET A 1 -1.69 20.43 11.02
CA MET A 1 -0.45 19.63 10.91
C MET A 1 -0.88 18.18 10.79
N HIS A 2 -1.01 17.64 9.57
CA HIS A 2 -1.53 16.29 9.35
C HIS A 2 -0.71 15.63 8.25
N MET A 3 0.53 15.25 8.57
CA MET A 3 1.46 14.62 7.64
C MET A 3 2.47 13.79 8.44
N MET A 4 1.98 12.78 9.17
CA MET A 4 2.84 11.82 9.89
C MET A 4 2.72 10.40 9.33
N ILE A 5 1.59 10.03 8.70
CA ILE A 5 1.34 8.65 8.27
C ILE A 5 2.30 8.20 7.15
N LYS A 6 2.62 9.09 6.19
CA LYS A 6 3.47 8.72 5.03
C LYS A 6 4.95 8.54 5.40
N ASP A 7 5.45 9.30 6.37
CA ASP A 7 6.89 9.29 6.71
C ASP A 7 7.25 8.04 7.52
N ASP A 8 6.37 7.61 8.44
CA ASP A 8 6.52 6.39 9.22
C ASP A 8 6.47 5.12 8.37
N VAL A 9 5.62 5.09 7.36
CA VAL A 9 5.44 3.93 6.47
C VAL A 9 6.67 3.74 5.58
N ASN A 10 7.25 4.81 5.04
CA ASN A 10 8.49 4.73 4.27
C ASN A 10 9.66 4.20 5.12
N LYS A 11 9.74 4.56 6.40
CA LYS A 11 10.77 4.07 7.32
C LYS A 11 10.55 2.64 7.78
N LYS A 12 9.29 2.20 7.87
CA LYS A 12 8.95 0.85 8.35
C LYS A 12 9.03 -0.22 7.26
N PHE A 13 8.75 0.13 6.01
CA PHE A 13 8.59 -0.84 4.93
C PHE A 13 9.38 -0.46 3.66
N PRO A 14 10.70 -0.22 3.74
CA PRO A 14 11.49 0.27 2.62
C PRO A 14 11.50 -0.73 1.45
N GLY A 15 11.05 -0.29 0.27
CA GLY A 15 11.02 -1.13 -0.94
C GLY A 15 9.84 -2.09 -1.04
N GLU A 16 8.94 -2.10 -0.04
CA GLU A 16 7.78 -3.00 -0.01
C GLU A 16 6.58 -2.42 -0.75
N TRP A 17 5.68 -3.31 -1.15
CA TRP A 17 4.37 -2.99 -1.66
C TRP A 17 3.36 -2.98 -0.53
N LEU A 18 2.53 -1.96 -0.50
CA LEU A 18 1.47 -1.77 0.47
C LEU A 18 0.14 -1.95 -0.23
N LEU A 19 -0.73 -2.75 0.38
CA LEU A 19 -2.13 -2.85 0.02
C LEU A 19 -2.92 -1.89 0.90
N LEU A 20 -3.54 -0.90 0.28
CA LEU A 20 -4.45 0.02 0.92
C LEU A 20 -5.88 -0.31 0.53
N PHE A 21 -6.73 -0.45 1.52
CA PHE A 21 -8.16 -0.65 1.37
C PHE A 21 -8.86 0.52 2.07
N ASN A 22 -9.63 1.32 1.33
CA ASN A 22 -10.21 2.58 1.81
C ASN A 22 -9.18 3.52 2.47
N ASP A 23 -8.02 3.69 1.83
CA ASP A 23 -6.91 4.50 2.34
C ASP A 23 -6.28 4.00 3.67
N GLU A 24 -6.65 2.81 4.16
CA GLU A 24 -6.00 2.12 5.28
C GLU A 24 -5.06 1.00 4.80
N ILE A 25 -3.85 0.93 5.35
CA ILE A 25 -2.90 -0.15 5.03
C ILE A 25 -3.38 -1.43 5.70
N VAL A 26 -3.82 -2.39 4.89
CA VAL A 26 -4.31 -3.69 5.36
C VAL A 26 -3.27 -4.79 5.22
N ASP A 27 -2.31 -4.62 4.31
CA ASP A 27 -1.27 -5.61 4.04
C ASP A 27 0.00 -4.95 3.46
N HIS A 28 1.14 -5.60 3.61
CA HIS A 28 2.41 -5.15 3.05
C HIS A 28 3.32 -6.35 2.75
N SER A 29 4.06 -6.29 1.64
CA SER A 29 4.90 -7.38 1.20
C SER A 29 5.97 -6.89 0.22
N ILE A 30 7.18 -7.45 0.27
CA ILE A 30 8.26 -7.13 -0.68
C ILE A 30 7.88 -7.56 -2.11
N ASN A 31 7.09 -8.63 -2.24
CA ASN A 31 6.68 -9.21 -3.52
C ASN A 31 5.30 -8.71 -3.94
N ILE A 32 5.21 -8.10 -5.13
CA ILE A 32 3.94 -7.62 -5.68
C ILE A 32 2.94 -8.77 -5.93
N GLU A 33 3.43 -9.95 -6.32
CA GLU A 33 2.56 -11.11 -6.58
C GLU A 33 1.80 -11.53 -5.32
N ASP A 34 2.43 -11.42 -4.15
CA ASP A 34 1.83 -11.75 -2.86
C ASP A 34 0.73 -10.73 -2.49
N ILE A 35 0.98 -9.45 -2.76
CA ILE A 35 -0.03 -8.39 -2.61
C ILE A 35 -1.19 -8.56 -3.58
N LEU A 36 -0.93 -8.86 -4.85
CA LEU A 36 -1.97 -9.07 -5.86
C LEU A 36 -2.85 -10.27 -5.49
N LYS A 37 -2.23 -11.39 -5.09
CA LYS A 37 -2.96 -12.57 -4.65
C LYS A 37 -3.81 -12.28 -3.43
N THR A 38 -3.26 -11.58 -2.43
CA THR A 38 -4.01 -11.17 -1.24
C THR A 38 -5.17 -10.24 -1.59
N CYS A 39 -4.96 -9.30 -2.51
CA CYS A 39 -5.99 -8.42 -3.03
C CYS A 39 -7.14 -9.23 -3.66
N GLU A 40 -6.83 -10.17 -4.55
CA GLU A 40 -7.86 -10.99 -5.20
C GLU A 40 -8.56 -11.96 -4.24
N GLU A 41 -7.83 -12.57 -3.32
CA GLU A 41 -8.37 -13.56 -2.37
C GLU A 41 -9.21 -12.90 -1.27
N LYS A 42 -8.73 -11.82 -0.67
CA LYS A 42 -9.39 -11.16 0.48
C LYS A 42 -10.34 -10.04 0.06
N TYR A 43 -10.02 -9.33 -1.02
CA TYR A 43 -10.76 -8.15 -1.47
C TYR A 43 -11.23 -8.29 -2.92
N PRO A 44 -12.04 -9.31 -3.25
CA PRO A 44 -12.54 -9.47 -4.60
C PRO A 44 -13.44 -8.29 -4.97
N SER A 45 -13.18 -7.70 -6.13
CA SER A 45 -13.90 -6.55 -6.71
C SER A 45 -15.41 -6.76 -6.84
N ASN A 46 -15.87 -8.01 -6.83
CA ASN A 46 -17.30 -8.36 -6.86
C ASN A 46 -18.01 -8.23 -5.50
N LYS A 47 -17.27 -8.17 -4.39
CA LYS A 47 -17.81 -8.01 -3.02
C LYS A 47 -17.76 -6.58 -2.53
N PHE A 48 -16.81 -5.81 -3.04
CA PHE A 48 -16.48 -4.47 -2.60
C PHE A 48 -16.49 -3.51 -3.81
N PRO A 49 -17.65 -3.30 -4.48
CA PRO A 49 -17.73 -2.46 -5.67
C PRO A 49 -17.60 -0.95 -5.37
N ASP A 50 -17.86 -0.55 -4.12
CA ASP A 50 -17.76 0.84 -3.64
C ASP A 50 -16.45 1.12 -2.88
N ASP A 51 -15.67 0.09 -2.53
CA ASP A 51 -14.40 0.26 -1.80
C ASP A 51 -13.25 0.52 -2.78
N ASP A 52 -12.37 1.43 -2.38
CA ASP A 52 -11.20 1.79 -3.17
C ASP A 52 -9.97 0.98 -2.71
N ILE A 53 -9.45 0.15 -3.60
CA ILE A 53 -8.26 -0.67 -3.35
C ILE A 53 -7.09 -0.07 -4.12
N LYS A 54 -6.05 0.34 -3.39
CA LYS A 54 -4.83 0.92 -3.96
C LYS A 54 -3.63 0.08 -3.58
N ILE A 55 -2.74 -0.15 -4.54
CA ILE A 55 -1.44 -0.76 -4.27
C ILE A 55 -0.38 0.31 -4.46
N SER A 56 0.41 0.57 -3.41
CA SER A 56 1.47 1.59 -3.43
C SER A 56 2.81 0.96 -3.12
N LYS A 57 3.83 1.27 -3.92
CA LYS A 57 5.20 0.85 -3.61
C LYS A 57 5.88 1.92 -2.76
N VAL A 58 6.47 1.49 -1.65
CA VAL A 58 7.41 2.30 -0.89
C VAL A 58 8.71 2.37 -1.68
N LEU A 59 8.98 3.56 -2.24
CA LEU A 59 10.26 3.85 -2.84
C LEU A 59 11.16 4.38 -1.73
N ASP A 60 12.16 3.58 -1.34
CA ASP A 60 13.16 3.97 -0.35
C ASP A 60 13.83 5.29 -0.79
N GLY A 61 14.02 6.18 0.18
CA GLY A 61 14.16 7.60 0.01
C GLY A 61 15.14 8.04 -1.09
N THR A 62 14.59 8.57 -2.17
CA THR A 62 15.06 9.88 -2.65
C THR A 62 13.82 10.65 -3.09
N LEU A 63 13.21 11.39 -2.17
CA LEU A 63 12.50 12.61 -2.52
C LEU A 63 13.57 13.51 -3.16
N ARG A 64 13.76 13.34 -4.47
CA ARG A 64 14.65 14.19 -5.24
C ARG A 64 13.89 15.49 -5.42
N GLU A 65 14.08 16.40 -4.48
CA GLU A 65 13.71 17.80 -4.66
C GLU A 65 14.47 18.29 -5.91
N PHE A 66 13.72 18.65 -6.94
CA PHE A 66 14.25 19.32 -8.13
C PHE A 66 14.20 20.83 -7.91
#